data_AF-B7AWQ2-F1
#
_entry.id   AF-B7AWQ2-F1
#
_cell.length_a   1.000
_cell.length_b   1.000
_cell.length_c   1.000
_cell.angle_alpha   90.00
_cell.angle_beta   90.00
_cell.angle_gamma   90.00
#
_symmetry.space_group_name_H-M   'P 1'
#
loop_
_entity.id
_entity.type
_entity.pdbx_description
1 polymer ?
#
loop_
_entity_poly.entity_id
_entity_poly.type
_entity_poly.pdbx_seq_one_letter_code
_entity_poly.pdbx_strand_id
1 'polypeptide(L)'
;MKTGGEKFDLDRGREIVIRVSGNGFLYNMVRIIAGTLIDAGCKRRTPLSVKEALDGCNRELAGPTAPPQGLTLIEIKHVGTKL
;
A
#
# COMPACT_ATOMS: atom_id res chain seq x y z
N MET A 1 5.75 19.59 11.74
CA MET A 1 4.69 18.58 11.84
C MET A 1 3.67 18.85 10.75
N LYS A 2 3.77 18.18 9.59
CA LYS A 2 2.77 18.30 8.52
C LYS A 2 2.05 16.95 8.44
N THR A 3 0.85 16.91 8.99
CA THR A 3 -0.14 15.85 8.79
C THR A 3 -0.48 15.84 7.31
N GLY A 4 0.17 14.96 6.54
CA GLY A 4 -0.18 14.70 5.16
C GLY A 4 -1.54 14.01 5.14
N GLY A 5 -2.59 14.75 4.80
CA GLY A 5 -3.92 14.18 4.58
C GLY A 5 -3.83 13.10 3.50
N GLU A 6 -4.34 11.92 3.82
CA GLU A 6 -4.51 10.84 2.86
C GLU A 6 -5.57 11.27 1.84
N LYS A 7 -5.12 11.70 0.66
CA LYS A 7 -6.00 12.11 -0.42
C LYS A 7 -6.36 10.86 -1.24
N PHE A 8 -7.53 10.29 -0.96
CA PHE A 8 -8.14 9.26 -1.79
C PHE A 8 -8.82 9.95 -2.98
N ASP A 9 -8.05 10.25 -4.04
CA ASP A 9 -8.61 10.74 -5.29
C ASP A 9 -9.33 9.58 -6.01
N LEU A 10 -10.65 9.48 -5.85
CA LEU A 10 -11.54 8.67 -6.68
C LEU A 10 -11.78 9.39 -8.02
N ASP A 11 -10.72 9.63 -8.80
CA ASP A 11 -10.83 10.48 -10.00
C ASP A 11 -11.42 9.75 -11.23
N ARG A 12 -11.70 8.44 -11.14
CA ARG A 12 -12.41 7.68 -12.19
C ARG A 12 -13.20 6.55 -11.54
N GLY A 13 -14.53 6.65 -11.48
CA GLY A 13 -15.45 5.79 -10.70
C GLY A 13 -15.45 4.27 -10.95
N ARG A 14 -14.39 3.70 -11.55
CA ARG A 14 -14.17 2.25 -11.72
C ARG A 14 -12.79 1.76 -11.27
N GLU A 15 -11.88 2.65 -10.87
CA GLU A 15 -10.51 2.30 -10.49
C GLU A 15 -10.24 2.65 -9.02
N ILE A 16 -9.56 1.74 -8.32
CA ILE A 16 -9.05 1.98 -6.96
C ILE A 16 -7.54 2.06 -7.06
N VAL A 17 -6.97 3.21 -6.71
CA VAL A 17 -5.53 3.45 -6.74
C VAL A 17 -4.98 3.44 -5.31
N ILE A 18 -3.99 2.57 -5.07
CA ILE A 18 -3.27 2.49 -3.80
C ILE A 18 -1.94 3.22 -3.97
N ARG A 19 -1.77 4.36 -3.31
CA ARG A 19 -0.50 5.12 -3.28
C ARG A 19 0.27 4.77 -2.02
N VAL A 20 1.52 4.34 -2.18
CA VAL A 20 2.42 4.02 -1.07
C VAL A 20 3.66 4.90 -1.18
N SER A 21 4.06 5.51 -0.08
CA SER A 21 5.28 6.35 0.00
C SER A 21 6.10 5.91 1.20
N GLY A 22 7.43 5.88 1.03
CA GLY A 22 8.35 5.44 2.06
C GLY A 22 9.80 5.65 1.64
N ASN A 23 10.72 5.53 2.60
CA ASN A 23 12.16 5.71 2.35
C ASN A 23 12.80 4.50 1.67
N GLY A 24 12.11 3.36 1.70
CA GLY A 24 12.53 2.10 1.10
C GLY A 24 11.43 1.06 1.29
N PHE A 25 11.43 0.04 0.43
CA PHE A 25 10.45 -1.04 0.48
C PHE A 25 11.16 -2.38 0.43
N LEU A 26 10.69 -3.34 1.23
CA LEU A 26 11.18 -4.71 1.17
C LEU A 26 10.70 -5.40 -0.12
N TYR A 27 11.33 -6.53 -0.45
CA TYR A 27 10.92 -7.35 -1.58
C TYR A 27 9.43 -7.70 -1.50
N ASN A 28 8.70 -7.44 -2.59
CA ASN A 28 7.25 -7.58 -2.72
C ASN A 28 6.38 -6.79 -1.73
N MET A 29 6.93 -5.96 -0.83
CA MET A 29 6.20 -5.30 0.26
C MET A 29 4.93 -4.57 -0.23
N VAL A 30 5.08 -3.69 -1.23
CA VAL A 30 3.97 -2.90 -1.77
C VAL A 30 2.89 -3.79 -2.38
N ARG A 31 3.28 -4.85 -3.09
CA ARG A 31 2.35 -5.81 -3.71
C ARG A 31 1.64 -6.68 -2.69
N ILE A 32 2.31 -7.03 -1.60
CA ILE A 32 1.71 -7.77 -0.48
C ILE A 32 0.68 -6.89 0.21
N ILE A 33 0.98 -5.61 0.48
CA ILE A 33 0.04 -4.64 1.05
C ILE A 33 -1.18 -4.47 0.12
N ALA A 34 -0.96 -4.29 -1.18
CA ALA A 34 -2.04 -4.12 -2.15
C ALA A 34 -2.96 -5.35 -2.22
N GLY A 35 -2.41 -6.55 -2.38
CA GLY A 35 -3.21 -7.78 -2.45
C GLY A 35 -3.97 -8.06 -1.15
N THR A 36 -3.33 -7.70 -0.04
CA THR A 36 -3.93 -7.66 1.28
C THR A 36 -5.17 -6.77 1.30
N LEU A 37 -5.03 -5.48 0.98
CA LEU A 37 -6.16 -4.55 0.99
C LEU A 37 -7.28 -4.93 0.02
N ILE A 38 -6.94 -5.53 -1.13
CA ILE A 38 -7.92 -6.05 -2.10
C ILE A 38 -8.79 -7.15 -1.47
N ASP A 39 -8.20 -8.13 -0.76
CA ASP A 39 -8.97 -9.18 -0.08
C ASP A 39 -9.91 -8.62 0.99
N ALA A 40 -9.45 -7.61 1.75
CA ALA A 40 -10.29 -6.94 2.74
C ALA A 40 -11.46 -6.18 2.08
N GLY A 41 -11.18 -5.42 1.01
CA GLY A 41 -12.20 -4.71 0.25
C GLY A 41 -13.23 -5.64 -0.41
N CYS A 42 -12.80 -6.82 -0.85
CA CYS A 42 -13.68 -7.86 -1.40
C CYS A 42 -14.36 -8.74 -0.32
N LYS A 43 -14.23 -8.43 0.97
CA LYS A 43 -14.78 -9.20 2.09
C LYS A 43 -14.31 -10.66 2.17
N ARG A 44 -13.19 -11.01 1.52
CA ARG A 44 -12.51 -12.31 1.70
C ARG A 44 -11.73 -12.37 3.01
N ARG A 45 -11.56 -11.21 3.65
CA ARG A 45 -10.78 -11.00 4.86
C ARG A 45 -11.38 -9.87 5.68
N THR A 46 -11.22 -9.90 6.99
CA THR A 46 -11.70 -8.82 7.85
C THR A 46 -10.71 -7.64 7.89
N PRO A 47 -11.18 -6.40 8.09
CA PRO A 47 -10.31 -5.26 8.38
C PRO A 47 -9.40 -5.49 9.62
N LEU A 48 -9.91 -6.20 10.62
CA LEU A 48 -9.16 -6.53 11.83
C LEU A 48 -7.94 -7.40 11.53
N SER A 49 -8.07 -8.38 10.64
CA SER A 49 -6.93 -9.26 10.33
C SER A 49 -5.81 -8.54 9.57
N VAL A 50 -6.11 -7.40 8.92
CA VAL A 50 -5.09 -6.53 8.32
C VAL A 50 -4.22 -5.93 9.42
N LYS A 51 -4.87 -5.45 10.49
CA LYS A 51 -4.20 -4.91 11.67
C LYS A 51 -3.37 -5.99 12.37
N GLU A 52 -3.92 -7.19 12.52
CA GLU A 52 -3.17 -8.33 13.10
C GLU A 52 -1.93 -8.69 12.28
N ALA A 53 -2.04 -8.70 10.94
CA ALA A 53 -0.89 -8.95 10.07
C ALA A 53 0.21 -7.89 10.20
N LEU A 54 -0.18 -6.63 10.39
CA LEU A 54 0.75 -5.51 10.63
C LEU A 54 1.40 -5.60 12.01
N ASP A 55 0.59 -5.74 13.06
CA ASP A 55 1.05 -5.78 14.46
C ASP A 55 1.95 -7.01 14.70
N GLY A 56 1.63 -8.14 14.06
CA GLY A 56 2.37 -9.38 14.19
C GLY A 56 3.62 -9.48 13.31
N CYS A 57 3.86 -8.51 12.41
CA CYS A 57 4.96 -8.57 11.42
C CYS A 57 5.02 -9.92 10.66
N ASN A 58 3.88 -10.59 10.49
CA ASN A 58 3.83 -11.97 9.99
C ASN A 58 3.24 -12.01 8.59
N ARG A 59 4.06 -12.41 7.62
CA ARG A 59 3.67 -12.55 6.21
C ARG A 59 2.55 -13.56 6.00
N GLU A 60 2.46 -14.60 6.81
CA GLU A 60 1.44 -15.66 6.65
C GLU A 60 0.02 -15.15 6.93
N LEU A 61 -0.09 -14.08 7.73
CA LEU A 61 -1.36 -13.40 8.02
C LEU A 61 -1.78 -12.42 6.92
N ALA A 62 -0.87 -12.11 5.99
CA ALA A 62 -1.12 -11.21 4.87
C ALA A 62 -1.72 -11.95 3.67
N GLY A 63 -2.46 -11.21 2.84
CA GLY A 63 -3.09 -11.74 1.63
C GLY A 63 -2.09 -12.14 0.53
N PRO A 64 -2.59 -12.57 -0.64
CA PRO A 64 -1.76 -12.92 -1.77
C PRO A 64 -0.97 -11.69 -2.26
N THR A 65 0.16 -11.95 -2.89
CA THR A 65 0.94 -10.88 -3.54
C THR A 65 0.20 -10.43 -4.79
N ALA A 66 -0.20 -9.15 -4.86
CA ALA A 66 -0.89 -8.60 -6.04
C ALA A 66 -0.06 -8.80 -7.33
N PRO A 67 -0.66 -8.90 -8.52
CA PRO A 67 0.09 -9.02 -9.77
C PRO A 67 1.02 -7.82 -10.03
N PRO A 68 2.19 -8.02 -10.68
CA PRO A 68 3.18 -6.96 -10.85
C PRO A 68 2.74 -5.86 -11.83
N GLN A 69 1.91 -6.19 -12.82
CA GLN A 69 1.46 -5.25 -13.85
C GLN A 69 0.66 -4.04 -13.33
N GLY A 70 0.18 -4.09 -12.08
CA GLY A 70 -0.51 -2.98 -11.43
C GLY A 70 0.39 -2.03 -10.63
N LEU A 71 1.70 -2.32 -10.53
CA LEU A 71 2.64 -1.51 -9.76
C LEU A 71 3.43 -0.58 -10.68
N THR A 72 3.37 0.73 -10.41
CA THR A 72 4.14 1.75 -11.12
C THR A 72 4.88 2.64 -10.11
N LEU A 73 6.17 2.88 -10.32
CA LEU A 73 6.92 3.89 -9.59
C LEU A 73 6.53 5.28 -10.13
N ILE A 74 5.94 6.11 -9.27
CA ILE A 74 5.41 7.42 -9.68
C ILE A 74 6.41 8.54 -9.47
N GLU A 75 7.08 8.57 -8.32
CA GLU A 75 7.95 9.69 -7.93
C GLU A 75 9.08 9.19 -7.03
N ILE A 76 10.27 9.78 -7.18
CA ILE A 76 11.37 9.70 -6.21
C ILE A 76 11.62 11.12 -5.70
N LYS A 77 11.48 11.30 -4.37
CA LYS A 77 11.76 12.59 -3.74
C LYS A 77 13.22 12.67 -3.33
N HIS A 78 13.94 13.63 -3.91
CA HIS A 78 15.29 13.97 -3.49
C HIS A 78 15.24 15.10 -2.46
N VAL A 79 15.88 14.91 -1.31
CA VAL A 79 16.15 16.00 -0.37
C VAL A 79 17.32 16.78 -0.95
N GLY A 80 17.03 17.82 -1.75
CA GLY A 80 18.07 18.68 -2.29
C GLY A 80 18.80 19.40 -1.16
N THR A 81 20.10 19.17 -1.03
CA THR A 81 20.98 20.06 -0.27
C THR A 81 20.99 21.39 -1.02
N LYS A 82 20.36 22.43 -0.46
CA LYS A 82 20.62 23.79 -0.91
C LYS A 82 22.08 24.10 -0.61
N LEU A 83 22.88 24.27 -1.67
CA LEU A 83 24.14 24.99 -1.58
C LEU A 83 23.85 26.47 -1.32
#